data_AF-A0A0P8DZR8-F1
#
_entry.id   AF-A0A0P8DZR8-F1
#
_cell.length_a   1.000
_cell.length_b   1.000
_cell.length_c   1.000
_cell.angle_alpha   90.00
_cell.angle_beta   90.00
_cell.angle_gamma   90.00
#
_symmetry.space_group_name_H-M   'P 1'
#
loop_
_entity.id
_entity.type
_entity.pdbx_description
1 polymer ?
#
loop_
_entity_poly.entity_id
_entity_poly.type
_entity_poly.pdbx_seq_one_letter_code
_entity_poly.pdbx_strand_id
1 'polypeptide(L)'
;MSSPNRECSRFDKCSVNNCPLIPEYPAKVIDEADREQKCTMEKQVRFRIGSQYPNLLKFQGLTSKEWSGKQRFDSMTPEQKEQIRQKAKERLHSFKSSICLASGNQQHDLGVLEGVN
;
A
#
# COMPACT_ATOMS: atom_id res chain seq x y z
N MET A 1 -22.90 17.69 6.88
CA MET A 1 -22.24 16.43 6.49
C MET A 1 -20.74 16.65 6.53
N SER A 2 -19.99 15.80 7.23
CA SER A 2 -18.53 15.83 7.22
C SER A 2 -18.01 15.45 5.83
N SER A 3 -16.99 16.17 5.35
CA SER A 3 -16.31 15.81 4.11
C SER A 3 -15.46 14.54 4.33
N PRO A 4 -15.43 13.55 3.40
CA PRO A 4 -14.75 12.27 3.63
C PRO A 4 -13.27 12.40 3.97
N ASN A 5 -12.58 13.36 3.36
CA ASN A 5 -11.19 13.68 3.64
C ASN A 5 -10.94 14.09 5.10
N ARG A 6 -11.92 14.67 5.81
CA ARG A 6 -11.80 15.09 7.22
C ARG A 6 -11.81 13.91 8.20
N GLU A 7 -12.27 12.73 7.79
CA GLU A 7 -12.17 11.51 8.60
C GLU A 7 -10.77 10.87 8.57
N CYS A 8 -9.91 11.33 7.66
CA CYS A 8 -8.53 10.89 7.60
C CYS A 8 -7.76 11.47 8.79
N SER A 9 -7.14 10.61 9.60
CA SER A 9 -6.32 11.04 10.76
C SER A 9 -5.13 11.93 10.38
N ARG A 10 -4.74 11.94 9.10
CA ARG A 10 -3.65 12.78 8.58
C ARG A 10 -4.14 14.08 7.95
N PHE A 11 -5.45 14.32 7.88
CA PHE A 11 -6.04 15.45 7.14
C PHE A 11 -5.35 16.78 7.45
N ASP A 12 -5.20 17.11 8.74
CA ASP A 12 -4.64 18.40 9.19
C ASP A 12 -3.17 18.61 8.81
N LYS A 13 -2.44 17.53 8.51
CA LYS A 13 -1.00 17.54 8.18
C LYS A 13 -0.71 17.07 6.75
N CYS A 14 -1.74 16.76 5.97
CA CYS A 14 -1.59 16.15 4.66
C CYS A 14 -1.58 17.24 3.59
N SER A 15 -0.44 17.42 2.92
CA SER A 15 -0.28 18.36 1.79
C SER A 15 -0.62 17.76 0.43
N VAL A 16 -0.95 16.46 0.37
CA VAL A 16 -1.17 15.74 -0.89
C VAL A 16 -2.26 16.40 -1.74
N ASN A 17 -1.88 16.92 -2.91
CA ASN A 17 -2.79 17.59 -3.82
C ASN A 17 -3.82 16.63 -4.46
N ASN A 18 -3.43 15.38 -4.70
CA ASN A 18 -4.23 14.36 -5.40
C ASN A 18 -4.77 13.26 -4.45
N CYS A 19 -5.51 13.66 -3.42
CA CYS A 19 -6.04 12.73 -2.42
C CYS A 19 -7.19 11.86 -2.96
N PRO A 20 -7.21 10.53 -2.77
CA PRO A 20 -8.34 9.69 -3.18
C PRO A 20 -9.65 9.91 -2.41
N LEU A 21 -9.63 10.71 -1.33
CA LEU A 21 -10.79 10.99 -0.47
C LEU A 21 -11.45 12.34 -0.76
N ILE A 22 -11.06 13.03 -1.84
CA ILE A 22 -11.78 14.22 -2.32
C ILE A 22 -12.76 13.84 -3.44
N PRO A 23 -13.96 14.46 -3.50
CA PRO A 23 -14.96 14.17 -4.52
C PRO A 23 -14.47 14.37 -5.96
N GLU A 24 -13.55 15.32 -6.16
CA GLU A 24 -13.01 15.69 -7.47
C GLU A 24 -11.96 14.69 -7.98
N TYR A 25 -11.54 13.71 -7.18
CA TYR A 25 -10.59 12.68 -7.62
C TYR A 25 -11.23 11.74 -8.67
N PRO A 26 -10.55 11.43 -9.79
CA PRO A 26 -9.19 11.80 -10.18
C PRO A 26 -9.13 12.97 -11.17
N ALA A 27 -10.23 13.71 -11.34
CA ALA A 27 -10.37 14.76 -12.35
C ALA A 27 -9.72 16.10 -11.94
N LYS A 28 -9.34 16.26 -10.67
CA LYS A 28 -8.65 17.45 -10.17
C LYS A 28 -7.31 17.64 -10.89
N VAL A 29 -7.03 18.88 -11.31
CA VAL A 29 -5.72 19.28 -11.83
C VAL A 29 -4.67 19.09 -10.74
N ILE A 30 -3.62 18.34 -11.07
CA ILE A 30 -2.51 18.06 -10.16
C ILE A 30 -1.37 19.00 -10.50
N ASP A 31 -0.83 19.67 -9.50
CA ASP A 31 0.39 20.47 -9.65
C ASP A 31 1.59 19.53 -9.73
N GLU A 32 2.25 19.44 -10.88
CA GLU A 32 3.41 18.57 -11.10
C GLU A 32 4.63 19.00 -10.26
N ALA A 33 4.69 20.25 -9.81
CA ALA A 33 5.77 20.74 -8.96
C ALA A 33 5.63 20.30 -7.48
N ASP A 34 4.45 19.78 -7.09
CA ASP A 34 4.24 19.26 -5.74
C ASP A 34 5.11 18.01 -5.50
N ARG A 35 5.83 17.99 -4.38
CA ARG A 35 6.67 16.85 -3.99
C ARG A 35 5.83 15.64 -3.58
N GLU A 36 4.60 15.85 -3.12
CA GLU A 36 3.72 14.80 -2.60
C GLU A 36 2.54 14.49 -3.54
N GLN A 37 2.86 13.93 -4.71
CA GLN A 37 1.87 13.53 -5.72
C GLN A 37 0.92 12.40 -5.29
N LYS A 38 1.31 11.61 -4.29
CA LYS A 38 0.63 10.37 -3.91
C LYS A 38 0.32 10.34 -2.43
N CYS A 39 -0.94 10.01 -2.13
CA CYS A 39 -1.36 9.74 -0.76
C CYS A 39 -0.65 8.52 -0.18
N THR A 40 0.04 8.74 0.95
CA THR A 40 0.79 7.72 1.71
C THR A 40 -0.05 7.03 2.80
N MET A 41 -1.32 7.42 2.98
CA MET A 41 -2.27 6.74 3.87
C MET A 41 -2.52 5.30 3.41
N GLU A 42 -2.70 4.37 4.36
CA GLU A 42 -2.93 2.97 4.09
C GLU A 42 -4.19 2.77 3.24
N LYS A 43 -4.09 1.89 2.24
CA LYS A 43 -5.18 1.56 1.32
C LYS A 43 -6.46 1.16 2.06
N GLN A 44 -6.35 0.34 3.11
CA GLN A 44 -7.51 -0.12 3.88
C GLN A 44 -8.21 1.03 4.62
N VAL A 45 -7.46 1.99 5.18
CA VAL A 45 -8.04 3.15 5.86
C VAL A 45 -8.81 4.01 4.87
N ARG A 46 -8.21 4.32 3.71
CA ARG A 46 -8.89 5.09 2.67
C ARG A 46 -10.15 4.38 2.18
N PHE A 47 -10.07 3.08 1.93
CA PHE A 47 -11.21 2.29 1.47
C PHE A 47 -12.34 2.27 2.51
N ARG A 48 -12.02 2.11 3.79
CA ARG A 48 -13.00 2.12 4.88
C ARG A 48 -13.74 3.46 4.96
N ILE A 49 -13.03 4.58 4.88
CA ILE A 49 -13.64 5.91 4.86
C ILE A 49 -14.48 6.06 3.60
N GLY A 50 -13.90 5.78 2.43
CA GLY A 50 -14.59 6.03 1.17
C GLY A 50 -15.80 5.13 0.90
N SER A 51 -15.84 3.93 1.50
CA SER A 51 -17.00 3.04 1.45
C SER A 51 -18.23 3.60 2.17
N GLN A 52 -18.05 4.54 3.10
CA GLN A 52 -19.17 5.25 3.75
C GLN A 52 -19.83 6.29 2.82
N TYR A 53 -19.16 6.65 1.71
CA TYR A 53 -19.57 7.70 0.80
C TYR A 53 -19.64 7.23 -0.67
N PRO A 54 -20.39 6.15 -0.99
CA PRO A 54 -20.37 5.54 -2.32
C PRO A 54 -20.92 6.46 -3.43
N ASN A 55 -21.83 7.38 -3.08
CA ASN A 55 -22.44 8.32 -4.03
C ASN A 55 -21.55 9.55 -4.30
N LEU A 56 -20.58 9.82 -3.42
CA LEU A 56 -19.72 11.00 -3.49
C LEU A 56 -18.33 10.65 -4.02
N LEU A 57 -17.79 9.50 -3.61
CA LEU A 57 -16.46 9.04 -4.00
C LEU A 57 -16.59 7.91 -5.02
N LYS A 58 -16.38 8.23 -6.30
CA LYS A 58 -16.48 7.29 -7.44
C LYS A 58 -15.72 5.98 -7.22
N PHE A 59 -14.56 6.04 -6.57
CA PHE A 59 -13.69 4.90 -6.31
C PHE A 59 -13.60 4.52 -4.84
N GLN A 60 -14.50 5.03 -3.99
CA GLN A 60 -14.58 4.69 -2.57
C GLN A 60 -13.24 4.81 -1.83
N GLY A 61 -12.45 5.85 -2.13
CA GLY A 61 -11.13 6.09 -1.51
C GLY A 61 -9.97 5.28 -2.09
N LEU A 62 -10.21 4.49 -3.15
CA LEU A 62 -9.16 3.82 -3.92
C LEU A 62 -8.68 4.69 -5.09
N THR A 63 -7.45 4.45 -5.51
CA THR A 63 -6.97 4.97 -6.80
C THR A 63 -7.64 4.25 -7.96
N SER A 64 -7.68 4.86 -9.15
CA SER A 64 -8.28 4.24 -10.35
C SER A 64 -7.70 2.83 -10.63
N LYS A 65 -6.37 2.67 -10.52
CA LYS A 65 -5.70 1.36 -10.68
C LYS A 65 -6.11 0.34 -9.62
N GLU A 66 -6.20 0.76 -8.36
CA GLU A 66 -6.65 -0.11 -7.27
C GLU A 66 -8.11 -0.52 -7.44
N TRP A 67 -8.97 0.40 -7.87
CA TRP A 67 -10.38 0.15 -8.15
C TRP A 67 -10.55 -0.85 -9.28
N SER A 68 -9.88 -0.65 -10.42
CA SER A 68 -9.89 -1.61 -11.54
C SER A 68 -9.37 -2.98 -11.12
N GLY A 69 -8.32 -3.03 -10.29
CA GLY A 69 -7.81 -4.28 -9.72
C GLY A 69 -8.82 -4.98 -8.82
N LYS A 70 -9.54 -4.22 -7.98
CA LYS A 70 -10.63 -4.74 -7.13
C LYS A 70 -11.78 -5.28 -7.98
N GLN A 71 -12.27 -4.50 -8.95
CA GLN A 71 -13.37 -4.94 -9.83
C GLN A 71 -13.01 -6.22 -10.58
N ARG A 72 -11.78 -6.27 -11.14
CA ARG A 72 -11.29 -7.47 -11.82
C ARG A 72 -11.21 -8.66 -10.88
N PHE A 73 -10.74 -8.48 -9.64
CA PHE A 73 -10.69 -9.56 -8.66
C PHE A 73 -12.10 -10.01 -8.25
N ASP A 74 -13.02 -9.07 -8.02
CA ASP A 74 -14.39 -9.38 -7.59
C ASP A 74 -15.15 -10.16 -8.67
N SER A 75 -14.94 -9.83 -9.95
CA SER A 75 -15.57 -10.51 -11.09
C SER A 75 -15.01 -11.91 -11.38
N MET A 76 -13.93 -12.33 -10.72
CA MET A 76 -13.37 -13.67 -10.91
C MET A 76 -14.19 -14.76 -10.21
N THR A 77 -14.14 -15.96 -10.77
CA THR A 77 -14.73 -17.14 -10.15
C THR A 77 -13.97 -17.53 -8.87
N PRO A 78 -14.59 -18.32 -7.96
CA PRO A 78 -13.93 -18.82 -6.76
C PRO A 78 -12.62 -19.57 -7.07
N GLU A 79 -12.59 -20.35 -8.14
CA GLU A 79 -11.42 -21.16 -8.57
C GLU A 79 -10.27 -20.24 -9.00
N GLN A 80 -10.57 -19.21 -9.80
CA GLN A 80 -9.58 -18.22 -10.21
C GLN A 80 -9.02 -17.45 -9.02
N LYS A 81 -9.88 -17.07 -8.06
CA LYS A 81 -9.46 -16.42 -6.81
C LYS A 81 -8.53 -17.31 -5.98
N GLU A 82 -8.79 -18.62 -5.94
CA GLU A 82 -7.93 -19.57 -5.23
C GLU A 82 -6.59 -19.76 -5.93
N GLN A 83 -6.56 -19.86 -7.26
CA GLN A 83 -5.31 -19.91 -8.03
C GLN A 83 -4.41 -18.69 -7.77
N ILE A 84 -5.00 -17.50 -7.68
CA ILE A 84 -4.25 -16.28 -7.34
C ILE A 84 -3.68 -16.36 -5.92
N ARG A 85 -4.46 -16.86 -4.95
CA ARG A 85 -4.01 -17.06 -3.58
C ARG A 85 -2.85 -18.04 -3.49
N GLN A 86 -2.91 -19.16 -4.20
CA GLN A 86 -1.83 -20.16 -4.23
C GLN A 86 -0.55 -19.59 -4.84
N LYS A 87 -0.66 -18.94 -6.01
CA LYS A 87 0.49 -18.25 -6.63
C LYS A 87 1.10 -17.19 -5.71
N ALA A 88 0.29 -16.49 -4.92
CA ALA A 88 0.80 -15.52 -3.94
C ALA A 88 1.57 -16.22 -2.80
N LYS A 89 1.07 -17.35 -2.28
CA LYS A 89 1.76 -18.14 -1.24
C LYS A 89 3.11 -18.67 -1.75
N GLU A 90 3.15 -19.24 -2.96
CA GLU A 90 4.37 -19.76 -3.58
C GLU A 90 5.44 -18.67 -3.73
N ARG A 91 5.05 -17.49 -4.21
CA ARG A 91 5.96 -16.33 -4.32
C ARG A 91 6.52 -15.87 -2.98
N LEU A 92 5.67 -15.83 -1.94
CA LEU A 92 6.12 -15.46 -0.60
C LEU A 92 7.09 -16.51 -0.03
N HIS A 93 6.85 -17.79 -0.28
CA HIS A 93 7.75 -18.86 0.15
C HIS A 93 9.10 -18.77 -0.55
N SER A 94 9.11 -18.59 -1.87
CA SER A 94 10.34 -18.38 -2.66
C SER A 94 11.13 -17.17 -2.16
N PHE A 95 10.47 -16.04 -1.88
CA PHE A 95 11.12 -14.83 -1.38
C PHE A 95 11.75 -15.03 0.01
N LYS A 96 11.06 -15.71 0.93
CA LYS A 96 11.62 -16.04 2.25
C LYS A 96 12.85 -16.95 2.15
N SER A 97 12.81 -17.93 1.25
CA SER A 97 13.96 -18.82 1.02
C SER A 97 15.16 -18.05 0.48
N SER A 98 14.95 -17.04 -0.38
CA SER A 98 16.04 -16.21 -0.92
C SER A 98 16.64 -15.24 0.11
N ILE A 99 15.85 -14.74 1.06
CA ILE A 99 16.37 -13.86 2.12
C ILE A 99 17.24 -14.63 3.12
N CYS A 100 16.86 -15.85 3.50
CA CYS A 100 17.64 -16.64 4.47
C CYS A 100 19.06 -16.98 3.97
N LEU A 101 19.27 -17.09 2.65
CA LEU A 101 20.60 -17.36 2.07
C LEU A 101 21.51 -16.12 2.05
N ALA A 102 20.95 -14.92 2.16
CA ALA A 102 21.71 -13.67 2.11
C ALA A 102 22.18 -13.17 3.49
N SER A 103 21.74 -13.80 4.59
CA SER A 103 22.03 -13.34 5.96
C SER A 103 23.05 -14.18 6.73
N GLY A 104 23.68 -15.18 6.10
CA GLY A 104 24.62 -16.09 6.75
C GLY A 104 26.04 -16.00 6.19
N ASN A 105 26.80 -14.91 6.47
CA ASN A 105 28.27 -14.98 6.49
C ASN A 105 28.96 -13.73 7.09
N GLN A 106 28.82 -13.50 8.39
CA GLN A 106 29.79 -12.67 9.13
C GLN A 106 30.10 -13.35 10.48
N GLN A 107 30.92 -14.42 10.43
CA GLN A 107 31.70 -14.83 11.60
C GLN A 107 32.83 -13.81 11.78
N HIS A 108 32.63 -12.86 12.69
CA HIS A 108 33.72 -12.06 13.23
C HIS A 108 34.52 -12.94 14.20
N ASP A 109 35.65 -13.44 13.72
CA ASP A 109 36.68 -14.12 14.49
C ASP A 109 37.44 -13.06 15.30
N LEU A 110 37.07 -12.88 16.57
CA LEU A 110 37.80 -12.01 17.50
C LEU A 110 38.99 -12.80 18.05
N GLY A 111 40.13 -12.68 17.35
CA GLY A 111 41.42 -13.15 17.80
C GLY A 111 41.77 -12.58 19.17
N VAL A 112 41.94 -13.48 20.13
CA VAL A 112 42.45 -13.21 21.48
C VAL A 112 43.94 -12.86 21.35
N LEU A 113 44.30 -11.64 21.72
CA LEU A 113 45.71 -11.22 21.82
C LEU A 113 46.36 -11.91 23.02
N GLU A 114 47.36 -12.73 22.75
CA GLU A 114 48.26 -13.33 23.73
C GLU A 114 49.09 -12.23 24.42
N GLY A 115 48.97 -12.14 25.74
CA GLY A 115 49.81 -11.30 26.60
C GLY A 115 51.02 -12.10 27.06
N VAL A 116 52.18 -11.76 26.48
CA VAL A 116 53.53 -12.19 26.89
C VAL A 116 53.87 -11.60 28.24
N ASN A 117 54.47 -12.40 29.12
CA ASN A 117 55.14 -11.98 30.35
C ASN A 117 56.62 -12.37 30.27
#